data_AF-A0A328S5U1-F1
#
_entry.id   AF-A0A328S5U1-F1
#
_cell.length_a   1.000
_cell.length_b   1.000
_cell.length_c   1.000
_cell.angle_alpha   90.00
_cell.angle_beta   90.00
_cell.angle_gamma   90.00
#
_symmetry.space_group_name_H-M   'P 1'
#
loop_
_entity.id
_entity.type
_entity.pdbx_description
1 polymer ?
#
loop_
_entity_poly.entity_id
_entity_poly.type
_entity_poly.pdbx_seq_one_letter_code
_entity_poly.pdbx_strand_id
1 'polypeptide(L)'
;MNNKKSLFMLALILLILTIATVNAYTNLDNNKTQSDSDNIYNTRLDVIVDNITEKYTKDTNNNFTLLSLNKNQKKENQSGTAKLNKSKPIYFAMDHVNANDEEIRDTIVNKLEQEGFDVVTAEIGPNEMSRNTHYIYDNNISDVIIFHLFNGVDPSTIRELGTNGNDNRGRIVRSNNNDVVLAWFYDSADCVNDNGSGINYVYGSETGPSLENPKEYMEDNDIIGICTSSDMGNHTEDADYTGEKTVEEFMKLFY
;
A
#
# COMPACT_ATOMS: atom_id res chain seq x y z
N MET A 1 -37.14 -7.84 15.13
CA MET A 1 -36.16 -8.68 15.87
C MET A 1 -35.57 -9.84 15.03
N ASN A 2 -35.45 -9.69 13.69
CA ASN A 2 -35.10 -10.81 12.79
C ASN A 2 -33.78 -10.63 11.99
N ASN A 3 -33.17 -9.45 11.95
CA ASN A 3 -32.00 -9.21 11.07
C ASN A 3 -30.69 -9.82 11.61
N LYS A 4 -30.53 -9.90 12.94
CA LYS A 4 -29.33 -10.51 13.56
C LYS A 4 -29.25 -12.02 13.36
N LYS A 5 -30.40 -12.72 13.31
CA LYS A 5 -30.44 -14.17 13.04
C LYS A 5 -30.15 -14.49 11.57
N SER A 6 -30.55 -13.61 10.65
CA SER A 6 -30.26 -13.74 9.22
C SER A 6 -28.77 -13.57 8.91
N LEU A 7 -28.12 -12.57 9.52
CA LEU A 7 -26.69 -12.32 9.32
C LEU A 7 -25.82 -13.47 9.86
N PHE A 8 -26.20 -14.05 11.01
CA PHE A 8 -25.51 -15.19 11.59
C PHE A 8 -25.66 -16.47 10.75
N MET A 9 -26.83 -16.69 10.14
CA MET A 9 -27.05 -17.78 9.19
C MET A 9 -26.23 -17.62 7.91
N LEU A 10 -26.11 -16.40 7.38
CA LEU A 10 -25.32 -16.12 6.16
C LEU A 10 -23.83 -16.37 6.39
N ALA A 11 -23.29 -15.91 7.52
CA ALA A 11 -21.91 -16.17 7.92
C ALA A 11 -21.63 -17.67 8.14
N LEU A 12 -22.59 -18.40 8.71
CA LEU A 12 -22.46 -19.84 8.93
C LEU A 12 -22.48 -20.63 7.61
N ILE A 13 -23.31 -20.22 6.63
CA ILE A 13 -23.36 -20.84 5.30
C ILE A 13 -22.06 -20.58 4.51
N LEU A 14 -21.51 -19.36 4.59
CA LEU A 14 -20.22 -19.02 3.99
C LEU A 14 -19.07 -19.84 4.58
N LEU A 15 -19.09 -20.08 5.90
CA LEU A 15 -18.09 -20.90 6.59
C LEU A 15 -18.19 -22.40 6.23
N ILE A 16 -19.40 -22.93 6.01
CA ILE A 16 -19.58 -24.33 5.61
C ILE A 16 -19.13 -24.55 4.15
N LEU A 17 -19.35 -23.56 3.27
CA LEU A 17 -18.92 -23.62 1.87
C LEU A 17 -17.40 -23.60 1.70
N THR A 18 -16.67 -22.84 2.53
CA THR A 18 -15.20 -22.82 2.50
C THR A 18 -14.56 -24.12 2.99
N ILE A 19 -15.20 -24.82 3.94
CA ILE A 19 -14.70 -26.11 4.45
C ILE A 19 -14.96 -27.24 3.43
N ALA A 20 -16.07 -27.17 2.68
CA ALA A 20 -16.41 -28.16 1.67
C ALA A 20 -15.51 -28.08 0.42
N THR A 21 -15.05 -26.88 0.03
CA THR A 21 -14.13 -26.72 -1.10
C THR A 21 -12.71 -27.17 -0.75
N VAL A 22 -12.25 -26.94 0.48
CA VAL A 22 -10.91 -27.41 0.92
C VAL A 22 -10.83 -28.94 0.99
N ASN A 23 -11.91 -29.63 1.39
CA ASN A 23 -11.93 -31.10 1.44
C ASN A 23 -12.09 -31.80 0.08
N ALA A 24 -12.51 -31.08 -0.97
CA ALA A 24 -12.53 -31.63 -2.33
C ALA A 24 -11.16 -31.55 -3.03
N TYR A 25 -10.25 -30.70 -2.53
CA TYR A 25 -8.92 -30.47 -3.11
C TYR A 25 -7.83 -31.43 -2.61
N THR A 26 -8.02 -32.10 -1.49
CA THR A 26 -7.01 -33.04 -0.94
C THR A 26 -7.04 -34.44 -1.58
N ASN A 27 -7.94 -34.70 -2.54
CA ASN A 27 -8.13 -36.04 -3.11
C ASN A 27 -7.90 -36.13 -4.63
N LEU A 28 -7.29 -35.12 -5.25
CA LEU A 28 -7.11 -35.06 -6.70
C LEU A 28 -5.77 -34.46 -7.14
N ASP A 29 -4.68 -34.71 -6.40
CA ASP A 29 -3.33 -34.43 -6.89
C ASP A 29 -2.40 -35.62 -6.65
N ASN A 30 -2.55 -36.61 -7.52
CA ASN A 30 -1.47 -37.50 -7.89
C ASN A 30 -1.57 -37.73 -9.40
N ASN A 31 -0.68 -37.04 -10.13
CA ASN A 31 -0.45 -37.09 -11.59
C ASN A 31 -1.27 -36.13 -12.46
N LYS A 32 -0.73 -34.92 -12.71
CA LYS A 32 -0.44 -34.50 -14.10
C LYS A 32 0.42 -33.23 -14.21
N THR A 33 1.25 -33.26 -15.23
CA THR A 33 2.22 -32.29 -15.72
C THR A 33 1.69 -30.86 -15.92
N GLN A 34 2.53 -29.94 -15.47
CA GLN A 34 2.48 -28.48 -15.51
C GLN A 34 2.70 -27.95 -16.95
N SER A 35 1.62 -27.64 -17.69
CA SER A 35 1.69 -26.80 -18.91
C SER A 35 0.34 -26.26 -19.42
N ASP A 36 -0.81 -26.55 -18.80
CA ASP A 36 -2.15 -26.10 -19.30
C ASP A 36 -3.02 -25.42 -18.21
N SER A 37 -2.45 -24.99 -17.09
CA SER A 37 -3.22 -24.45 -15.95
C SER A 37 -3.82 -23.06 -16.20
N ASP A 38 -3.16 -22.20 -16.98
CA ASP A 38 -3.49 -20.77 -16.99
C ASP A 38 -4.75 -20.47 -17.82
N ASN A 39 -5.07 -21.34 -18.77
CA ASN A 39 -6.27 -21.19 -19.60
C ASN A 39 -7.52 -21.82 -18.95
N ILE A 40 -7.35 -22.82 -18.09
CA ILE A 40 -8.48 -23.48 -17.40
C ILE A 40 -8.97 -22.64 -16.21
N TYR A 41 -8.08 -21.89 -15.55
CA TYR A 41 -8.45 -21.04 -14.42
C TYR A 41 -9.28 -19.81 -14.85
N ASN A 42 -8.90 -19.14 -15.94
CA ASN A 42 -9.60 -17.95 -16.41
C ASN A 42 -10.99 -18.28 -16.99
N THR A 43 -11.11 -19.34 -17.81
CA THR A 43 -12.41 -19.72 -18.39
C THR A 43 -13.41 -20.25 -17.35
N ARG A 44 -12.95 -20.71 -16.18
CA ARG A 44 -13.83 -21.22 -15.12
C ARG A 44 -14.27 -20.14 -14.12
N LEU A 45 -13.53 -19.04 -13.99
CA LEU A 45 -13.94 -17.89 -13.18
C LEU A 45 -15.13 -17.16 -13.80
N ASP A 46 -15.12 -16.95 -15.12
CA ASP A 46 -16.22 -16.31 -15.85
C ASP A 46 -17.53 -17.11 -15.68
N VAL A 47 -17.46 -18.44 -15.77
CA VAL A 47 -18.62 -19.33 -15.59
C VAL A 47 -19.14 -19.31 -14.14
N ILE A 48 -18.28 -19.09 -13.15
CA ILE A 48 -18.69 -18.96 -11.74
C ILE A 48 -19.34 -17.60 -11.50
N VAL A 49 -18.80 -16.53 -12.07
CA VAL A 49 -19.35 -15.16 -11.98
C VAL A 49 -20.71 -15.07 -12.67
N ASP A 50 -20.87 -15.71 -13.84
CA ASP A 50 -22.14 -15.73 -14.57
C ASP A 50 -23.22 -16.53 -13.80
N ASN A 51 -22.86 -17.68 -13.23
CA ASN A 51 -23.78 -18.50 -12.44
C ASN A 51 -24.19 -17.85 -11.10
N ILE A 52 -23.31 -17.05 -10.49
CA ILE A 52 -23.66 -16.25 -9.30
C ILE A 52 -24.57 -15.09 -9.69
N THR A 53 -24.27 -14.41 -10.81
CA THR A 53 -25.06 -13.26 -11.30
C THR A 53 -26.49 -13.66 -11.65
N GLU A 54 -26.69 -14.80 -12.35
CA GLU A 54 -28.01 -15.28 -12.76
C GLU A 54 -28.86 -15.78 -11.57
N LYS A 55 -28.21 -16.29 -10.51
CA LYS A 55 -28.90 -16.82 -9.32
C LYS A 55 -29.35 -15.74 -8.34
N TYR A 56 -28.68 -14.59 -8.29
CA TYR A 56 -29.00 -13.49 -7.37
C TYR A 56 -29.84 -12.36 -7.98
N THR A 57 -30.02 -12.30 -9.31
CA THR A 57 -30.96 -11.33 -9.92
C THR A 57 -32.42 -11.79 -9.88
N LYS A 58 -32.69 -13.07 -9.58
CA LYS A 58 -34.06 -13.62 -9.60
C LYS A 58 -34.83 -13.49 -8.28
N ASP A 59 -34.13 -13.25 -7.17
CA ASP A 59 -34.72 -13.13 -5.84
C ASP A 59 -34.09 -11.95 -5.08
N THR A 60 -34.53 -10.71 -5.36
CA THR A 60 -34.84 -9.64 -4.36
C THR A 60 -34.86 -8.25 -4.99
N ASN A 61 -35.97 -7.51 -4.76
CA ASN A 61 -36.15 -6.09 -5.08
C ASN A 61 -35.34 -5.15 -4.15
N ASN A 62 -34.07 -5.45 -3.87
CA ASN A 62 -33.22 -4.57 -3.07
C ASN A 62 -32.04 -4.09 -3.93
N ASN A 63 -32.10 -2.80 -4.31
CA ASN A 63 -31.05 -2.02 -4.96
C ASN A 63 -29.76 -1.97 -4.10
N PHE A 64 -29.00 -3.05 -4.07
CA PHE A 64 -27.58 -3.00 -3.77
C PHE A 64 -26.85 -3.21 -5.09
N THR A 65 -26.57 -2.11 -5.79
CA THR A 65 -25.97 -2.13 -7.10
C THR A 65 -24.53 -2.66 -6.97
N LEU A 66 -24.34 -3.92 -7.33
CA LEU A 66 -23.04 -4.61 -7.52
C LEU A 66 -22.13 -3.93 -8.57
N LEU A 67 -22.61 -2.83 -9.17
CA LEU A 67 -21.90 -1.92 -10.07
C LEU A 67 -20.78 -1.09 -9.39
N SER A 68 -20.64 -1.14 -8.07
CA SER A 68 -19.51 -0.48 -7.37
C SER A 68 -18.21 -1.28 -7.37
N LEU A 69 -18.23 -2.57 -7.73
CA LEU A 69 -17.03 -3.43 -7.80
C LEU A 69 -16.37 -3.45 -9.19
N ASN A 70 -17.00 -2.83 -10.20
CA ASN A 70 -16.52 -2.84 -11.59
C ASN A 70 -15.98 -1.47 -12.07
N LYS A 71 -15.63 -0.59 -11.12
CA LYS A 71 -15.02 0.72 -11.41
C LYS A 71 -13.52 0.67 -11.72
N ASN A 72 -12.98 -0.51 -12.03
CA ASN A 72 -11.68 -0.69 -12.67
C ASN A 72 -11.80 -0.66 -14.21
N GLN A 73 -12.69 0.19 -14.74
CA GLN A 73 -12.53 0.65 -16.11
C GLN A 73 -11.42 1.69 -16.11
N LYS A 74 -10.25 1.28 -16.64
CA LYS A 74 -9.23 2.12 -17.28
C LYS A 74 -9.35 3.60 -16.89
N LYS A 75 -8.61 4.02 -15.86
CA LYS A 75 -8.18 5.42 -15.77
C LYS A 75 -7.39 5.69 -17.05
N GLU A 76 -8.04 6.36 -17.99
CA GLU A 76 -7.35 7.02 -19.08
C GLU A 76 -6.24 7.88 -18.47
N ASN A 77 -5.06 7.79 -19.06
CA ASN A 77 -3.91 8.64 -18.80
C ASN A 77 -4.33 10.13 -18.81
N GLN A 78 -4.68 10.64 -17.64
CA GLN A 78 -4.57 12.04 -17.29
C GLN A 78 -3.56 12.09 -16.15
N SER A 79 -2.31 12.34 -16.55
CA SER A 79 -1.21 12.75 -15.68
C SER A 79 -1.64 14.01 -14.93
N GLY A 80 -2.17 13.78 -13.74
CA GLY A 80 -2.63 14.77 -12.78
C GLY A 80 -2.82 14.00 -11.49
N THR A 81 -1.73 13.80 -10.74
CA THR A 81 -1.74 13.18 -9.41
C THR A 81 -2.85 13.85 -8.61
N ALA A 82 -3.81 13.07 -8.11
CA ALA A 82 -4.87 13.63 -7.29
C ALA A 82 -4.21 14.29 -6.08
N LYS A 83 -4.46 15.59 -5.90
CA LYS A 83 -3.85 16.36 -4.81
C LYS A 83 -4.30 15.80 -3.47
N LEU A 84 -3.37 15.69 -2.54
CA LEU A 84 -3.66 15.25 -1.18
C LEU A 84 -4.44 16.32 -0.41
N ASN A 85 -5.16 15.89 0.63
CA ASN A 85 -5.93 16.79 1.47
C ASN A 85 -5.09 17.27 2.67
N LYS A 86 -4.77 18.57 2.70
CA LYS A 86 -3.98 19.22 3.75
C LYS A 86 -4.62 19.14 5.15
N SER A 87 -5.91 18.85 5.26
CA SER A 87 -6.60 18.72 6.56
C SER A 87 -6.40 17.35 7.24
N LYS A 88 -5.80 16.38 6.56
CA LYS A 88 -5.56 15.06 7.14
C LYS A 88 -4.36 15.11 8.09
N PRO A 89 -4.44 14.51 9.29
CA PRO A 89 -3.30 14.43 10.20
C PRO A 89 -2.20 13.54 9.62
N ILE A 90 -0.96 13.83 9.99
CA ILE A 90 0.23 13.11 9.55
C ILE A 90 0.72 12.19 10.65
N TYR A 91 0.91 10.92 10.32
CA TYR A 91 1.64 9.94 11.11
C TYR A 91 3.02 9.76 10.47
N PHE A 92 4.01 10.45 11.02
CA PHE A 92 5.37 10.48 10.51
C PHE A 92 6.24 9.41 11.20
N ALA A 93 7.04 8.69 10.40
CA ALA A 93 8.13 7.88 10.90
C ALA A 93 9.34 7.95 9.97
N MET A 94 10.53 7.86 10.54
CA MET A 94 11.79 7.86 9.80
C MET A 94 12.65 6.66 10.19
N ASP A 95 13.15 5.92 9.19
CA ASP A 95 14.14 4.87 9.37
C ASP A 95 15.51 5.49 9.68
N HIS A 96 16.28 4.82 10.55
CA HIS A 96 17.62 5.20 11.03
C HIS A 96 17.65 6.10 12.28
N VAL A 97 18.62 5.84 13.19
CA VAL A 97 18.86 6.63 14.41
C VAL A 97 20.35 6.88 14.59
N ASN A 98 20.77 8.12 14.37
CA ASN A 98 22.00 8.71 14.88
C ASN A 98 21.71 10.15 15.34
N ALA A 99 22.69 10.80 16.00
CA ALA A 99 22.48 12.14 16.57
C ALA A 99 22.05 13.20 15.54
N ASN A 100 22.48 13.08 14.28
CA ASN A 100 22.11 14.01 13.21
C ASN A 100 20.73 13.71 12.63
N ASP A 101 20.25 12.46 12.71
CA ASP A 101 18.95 12.08 12.15
C ASP A 101 17.80 12.64 13.00
N GLU A 102 17.98 12.73 14.31
CA GLU A 102 16.99 13.38 15.18
C GLU A 102 16.77 14.84 14.77
N GLU A 103 17.84 15.55 14.37
CA GLU A 103 17.74 16.93 13.87
C GLU A 103 16.99 17.02 12.53
N ILE A 104 17.14 16.01 11.65
CA ILE A 104 16.39 15.92 10.38
C ILE A 104 14.91 15.70 10.65
N ARG A 105 14.57 14.72 11.50
CA ARG A 105 13.18 14.48 11.95
C ARG A 105 12.58 15.77 12.49
N ASP A 106 13.27 16.45 13.40
CA ASP A 106 12.75 17.66 14.04
C ASP A 106 12.58 18.80 13.02
N THR A 107 13.51 18.94 12.06
CA THR A 107 13.38 19.92 10.98
C THR A 107 12.14 19.64 10.12
N ILE A 108 11.91 18.38 9.75
CA ILE A 108 10.74 17.96 8.98
C ILE A 108 9.45 18.27 9.74
N VAL A 109 9.35 17.80 11.00
CA VAL A 109 8.16 18.01 11.84
C VAL A 109 7.85 19.50 12.00
N ASN A 110 8.85 20.30 12.40
CA ASN A 110 8.68 21.73 12.59
C ASN A 110 8.20 22.44 11.32
N LYS A 111 8.71 22.05 10.14
CA LYS A 111 8.29 22.65 8.87
C LYS A 111 6.88 22.21 8.45
N LEU A 112 6.53 20.95 8.63
CA LEU A 112 5.16 20.47 8.39
C LEU A 112 4.15 21.20 9.28
N GLU A 113 4.48 21.42 10.56
CA GLU A 113 3.64 22.20 11.47
C GLU A 113 3.56 23.69 11.08
N GLN A 114 4.66 24.29 10.62
CA GLN A 114 4.67 25.66 10.07
C GLN A 114 3.80 25.80 8.82
N GLU A 115 3.75 24.76 8.00
CA GLU A 115 2.84 24.66 6.87
C GLU A 115 1.38 24.42 7.30
N GLY A 116 1.12 24.16 8.58
CA GLY A 116 -0.22 24.02 9.15
C GLY A 116 -0.79 22.60 9.14
N PHE A 117 0.07 21.58 9.02
CA PHE A 117 -0.33 20.19 9.24
C PHE A 117 -0.44 19.87 10.74
N ASP A 118 -1.29 18.89 11.05
CA ASP A 118 -1.35 18.24 12.37
C ASP A 118 -0.46 16.98 12.34
N VAL A 119 0.74 17.05 12.92
CA VAL A 119 1.65 15.90 13.01
C VAL A 119 1.38 15.18 14.33
N VAL A 120 0.70 14.03 14.27
CA VAL A 120 0.19 13.32 15.46
C VAL A 120 1.27 12.48 16.12
N THR A 121 2.14 11.86 15.31
CA THR A 121 3.28 11.08 15.78
C THR A 121 4.48 11.36 14.89
N ALA A 122 5.67 11.35 15.49
CA ALA A 122 6.94 11.51 14.81
C ALA A 122 7.97 10.56 15.42
N GLU A 123 7.96 9.32 14.94
CA GLU A 123 8.81 8.26 15.47
C GLU A 123 10.09 8.10 14.64
N ILE A 124 11.16 7.61 15.27
CA ILE A 124 12.46 7.42 14.63
C ILE A 124 13.04 6.04 14.92
N GLY A 125 13.48 5.37 13.87
CA GLY A 125 14.18 4.10 13.89
C GLY A 125 13.50 3.02 13.04
N PRO A 126 14.27 1.98 12.66
CA PRO A 126 13.84 0.98 11.69
C PRO A 126 12.56 0.23 12.10
N ASN A 127 12.35 0.05 13.40
CA ASN A 127 11.16 -0.65 13.91
C ASN A 127 9.92 0.24 13.96
N GLU A 128 10.06 1.55 13.91
CA GLU A 128 8.96 2.49 14.15
C GLU A 128 8.03 2.65 12.95
N MET A 129 8.55 2.45 11.72
CA MET A 129 7.78 2.46 10.48
C MET A 129 6.59 1.46 10.56
N SER A 130 6.89 0.23 10.95
CA SER A 130 5.87 -0.82 11.11
C SER A 130 4.92 -0.52 12.28
N ARG A 131 5.42 0.11 13.36
CA ARG A 131 4.61 0.43 14.54
C ARG A 131 3.56 1.49 14.26
N ASN A 132 3.88 2.53 13.49
CA ASN A 132 2.88 3.52 13.07
C ASN A 132 1.75 2.86 12.27
N THR A 133 2.11 1.99 11.32
CA THR A 133 1.13 1.25 10.52
C THR A 133 0.27 0.33 11.40
N HIS A 134 0.88 -0.40 12.33
CA HIS A 134 0.15 -1.25 13.28
C HIS A 134 -0.75 -0.45 14.20
N TYR A 135 -0.31 0.71 14.70
CA TYR A 135 -1.12 1.57 15.55
C TYR A 135 -2.36 2.07 14.81
N ILE A 136 -2.21 2.53 13.56
CA ILE A 136 -3.34 2.96 12.72
C ILE A 136 -4.31 1.80 12.48
N TYR A 137 -3.78 0.61 12.18
CA TYR A 137 -4.55 -0.61 11.99
C TYR A 137 -5.35 -0.99 13.24
N ASP A 138 -4.67 -1.15 14.38
CA ASP A 138 -5.24 -1.65 15.63
C ASP A 138 -6.29 -0.69 16.21
N ASN A 139 -6.19 0.60 15.89
CA ASN A 139 -7.16 1.63 16.31
C ASN A 139 -8.19 1.97 15.22
N ASN A 140 -8.15 1.30 14.05
CA ASN A 140 -9.05 1.53 12.92
C ASN A 140 -9.12 3.02 12.50
N ILE A 141 -7.96 3.67 12.46
CA ILE A 141 -7.83 5.09 12.11
C ILE A 141 -7.93 5.24 10.57
N SER A 142 -8.73 6.21 10.14
CA SER A 142 -8.95 6.57 8.73
C SER A 142 -8.69 8.06 8.51
N ASP A 143 -8.64 8.47 7.24
CA ASP A 143 -8.52 9.88 6.84
C ASP A 143 -7.20 10.53 7.27
N VAL A 144 -6.10 9.77 7.26
CA VAL A 144 -4.76 10.26 7.64
C VAL A 144 -3.77 10.17 6.49
N ILE A 145 -2.62 10.82 6.66
CA ILE A 145 -1.45 10.66 5.80
C ILE A 145 -0.39 9.87 6.58
N ILE A 146 0.03 8.75 6.01
CA ILE A 146 1.14 7.95 6.51
C ILE A 146 2.36 8.44 5.76
N PHE A 147 3.27 9.10 6.46
CA PHE A 147 4.47 9.65 5.85
C PHE A 147 5.71 8.98 6.41
N HIS A 148 6.31 8.13 5.59
CA HIS A 148 7.38 7.23 5.99
C HIS A 148 8.66 7.58 5.21
N LEU A 149 9.74 7.91 5.92
CA LEU A 149 11.02 8.31 5.36
C LEU A 149 12.09 7.25 5.59
N PHE A 150 12.78 6.80 4.54
CA PHE A 150 13.69 5.64 4.58
C PHE A 150 15.14 6.00 4.23
N ASN A 151 16.09 5.50 5.01
CA ASN A 151 17.53 5.57 4.72
C ASN A 151 18.00 4.29 4.00
N GLY A 152 17.37 4.03 2.86
CA GLY A 152 17.58 2.83 2.05
C GLY A 152 16.26 2.34 1.48
N VAL A 153 16.28 1.79 0.27
CA VAL A 153 15.06 1.21 -0.30
C VAL A 153 14.87 -0.18 0.27
N ASP A 154 13.79 -0.38 1.03
CA ASP A 154 13.37 -1.70 1.53
C ASP A 154 12.15 -2.22 0.73
N PRO A 155 12.36 -3.17 -0.20
CA PRO A 155 11.29 -3.86 -0.92
C PRO A 155 10.19 -4.46 -0.04
N SER A 156 10.52 -4.88 1.18
CA SER A 156 9.57 -5.53 2.08
C SER A 156 8.52 -4.53 2.56
N THR A 157 8.95 -3.35 3.00
CA THR A 157 8.05 -2.29 3.44
C THR A 157 7.13 -1.81 2.32
N ILE A 158 7.63 -1.67 1.08
CA ILE A 158 6.79 -1.31 -0.07
C ILE A 158 5.70 -2.36 -0.30
N ARG A 159 6.05 -3.65 -0.22
CA ARG A 159 5.08 -4.74 -0.41
C ARG A 159 4.05 -4.83 0.70
N GLU A 160 4.43 -4.61 1.96
CA GLU A 160 3.50 -4.65 3.10
C GLU A 160 2.31 -3.69 2.94
N LEU A 161 2.53 -2.56 2.27
CA LEU A 161 1.49 -1.55 2.02
C LEU A 161 0.73 -1.80 0.69
N GLY A 162 1.26 -2.66 -0.18
CA GLY A 162 0.67 -3.01 -1.47
C GLY A 162 -0.50 -4.02 -1.38
N THR A 163 -1.26 -4.11 -2.47
CA THR A 163 -2.40 -5.03 -2.65
C THR A 163 -2.01 -6.50 -2.50
N ASN A 164 -0.82 -6.87 -2.97
CA ASN A 164 -0.27 -8.23 -2.87
C ASN A 164 0.66 -8.40 -1.65
N GLY A 165 0.59 -7.49 -0.67
CA GLY A 165 1.37 -7.59 0.56
C GLY A 165 1.07 -8.85 1.36
N ASN A 166 2.14 -9.42 1.92
CA ASN A 166 2.07 -10.57 2.82
C ASN A 166 1.38 -10.20 4.13
N ASP A 167 1.56 -8.96 4.61
CA ASP A 167 0.82 -8.43 5.73
C ASP A 167 -0.51 -7.83 5.27
N ASN A 168 -1.61 -8.33 5.81
CA ASN A 168 -2.93 -7.79 5.53
C ASN A 168 -3.16 -6.42 6.19
N ARG A 169 -2.40 -6.07 7.24
CA ARG A 169 -2.56 -4.82 7.99
C ARG A 169 -2.23 -3.61 7.15
N GLY A 170 -1.04 -3.57 6.52
CA GLY A 170 -0.64 -2.44 5.69
C GLY A 170 -1.61 -2.17 4.55
N ARG A 171 -2.05 -3.25 3.87
CA ARG A 171 -3.11 -3.18 2.86
C ARG A 171 -4.43 -2.63 3.42
N ILE A 172 -4.88 -3.11 4.58
CA ILE A 172 -6.13 -2.64 5.20
C ILE A 172 -6.01 -1.16 5.56
N VAL A 173 -4.90 -0.78 6.19
CA VAL A 173 -4.59 0.62 6.55
C VAL A 173 -4.68 1.52 5.33
N ARG A 174 -4.00 1.19 4.22
CA ARG A 174 -4.08 1.96 2.98
C ARG A 174 -5.51 2.04 2.45
N SER A 175 -6.22 0.91 2.42
CA SER A 175 -7.60 0.87 1.91
C SER A 175 -8.62 1.63 2.77
N ASN A 176 -8.27 2.03 3.99
CA ASN A 176 -9.14 2.73 4.93
C ASN A 176 -9.10 4.26 4.76
N ASN A 177 -9.12 4.74 3.51
CA ASN A 177 -9.04 6.16 3.14
C ASN A 177 -7.79 6.91 3.64
N ASN A 178 -6.68 6.18 3.82
CA ASN A 178 -5.41 6.74 4.22
C ASN A 178 -4.51 6.93 3.00
N ASP A 179 -3.85 8.08 2.92
CA ASP A 179 -2.86 8.33 1.89
C ASP A 179 -1.50 7.82 2.38
N VAL A 180 -0.78 7.09 1.53
CA VAL A 180 0.53 6.53 1.88
C VAL A 180 1.59 7.22 1.06
N VAL A 181 2.53 7.88 1.76
CA VAL A 181 3.69 8.54 1.17
C VAL A 181 4.95 7.89 1.71
N LEU A 182 5.74 7.27 0.82
CA LEU A 182 7.04 6.71 1.12
C LEU A 182 8.11 7.62 0.50
N ALA A 183 9.15 7.92 1.27
CA ALA A 183 10.21 8.81 0.84
C ALA A 183 11.61 8.22 1.07
N TRP A 184 12.57 8.53 0.20
CA TRP A 184 13.97 8.13 0.34
C TRP A 184 14.88 9.35 0.37
N PHE A 185 15.78 9.39 1.35
CA PHE A 185 16.71 10.50 1.58
C PHE A 185 18.16 10.01 1.71
N TYR A 186 19.08 10.94 2.01
CA TYR A 186 20.51 10.65 2.15
C TYR A 186 21.09 9.90 0.95
N ASP A 187 21.71 8.74 1.17
CA ASP A 187 22.44 7.97 0.17
C ASP A 187 21.66 6.75 -0.33
N SER A 188 20.33 6.76 -0.12
CA SER A 188 19.43 5.75 -0.66
C SER A 188 19.56 5.66 -2.19
N ALA A 189 19.20 4.49 -2.74
CA ALA A 189 18.95 4.39 -4.17
C ALA A 189 17.68 5.14 -4.54
N ASP A 190 17.67 5.75 -5.72
CA ASP A 190 16.48 6.40 -6.26
C ASP A 190 15.65 5.38 -7.04
N CYS A 191 14.49 5.04 -6.48
CA CYS A 191 13.51 4.12 -7.08
C CYS A 191 12.24 4.83 -7.57
N VAL A 192 12.25 6.17 -7.65
CA VAL A 192 11.09 7.02 -7.96
C VAL A 192 11.28 7.78 -9.26
N ASN A 193 12.48 8.29 -9.52
CA ASN A 193 12.77 9.05 -10.74
C ASN A 193 13.25 8.14 -11.86
N ASP A 194 12.92 8.50 -13.10
CA ASP A 194 13.14 7.66 -14.30
C ASP A 194 14.64 7.35 -14.56
N ASN A 195 15.54 8.18 -14.02
CA ASN A 195 17.00 8.03 -14.09
C ASN A 195 17.63 7.45 -12.82
N GLY A 196 16.84 7.11 -11.80
CA GLY A 196 17.34 6.59 -10.53
C GLY A 196 17.93 5.18 -10.67
N SER A 197 18.97 4.86 -9.90
CA SER A 197 19.63 3.56 -9.96
C SER A 197 18.74 2.38 -9.54
N GLY A 198 17.71 2.65 -8.72
CA GLY A 198 16.74 1.68 -8.24
C GLY A 198 15.46 1.58 -9.08
N ILE A 199 15.30 2.36 -10.15
CA ILE A 199 14.02 2.51 -10.86
C ILE A 199 13.47 1.20 -11.44
N ASN A 200 14.34 0.33 -11.96
CA ASN A 200 13.96 -0.94 -12.57
C ASN A 200 14.06 -2.11 -11.58
N TYR A 201 14.89 -1.99 -10.55
CA TYR A 201 15.20 -3.09 -9.66
C TYR A 201 15.85 -2.62 -8.36
N VAL A 202 15.37 -3.16 -7.25
CA VAL A 202 15.98 -3.01 -5.92
C VAL A 202 16.28 -4.40 -5.37
N TYR A 203 17.53 -4.58 -4.92
CA TYR A 203 17.95 -5.82 -4.28
C TYR A 203 17.14 -6.08 -3.01
N GLY A 204 16.80 -7.35 -2.78
CA GLY A 204 16.21 -7.76 -1.51
C GLY A 204 17.20 -7.59 -0.36
N SER A 205 16.66 -7.52 0.85
CA SER A 205 17.43 -7.48 2.10
C SER A 205 17.35 -8.84 2.79
N GLU A 206 17.94 -8.94 3.99
CA GLU A 206 17.77 -10.10 4.87
C GLU A 206 16.31 -10.39 5.22
N THR A 207 15.43 -9.38 5.13
CA THR A 207 14.03 -9.46 5.56
C THR A 207 13.04 -9.70 4.42
N GLY A 208 13.47 -9.67 3.15
CA GLY A 208 12.58 -9.99 2.05
C GLY A 208 13.20 -9.99 0.65
N PRO A 209 12.44 -10.50 -0.34
CA PRO A 209 12.93 -10.66 -1.71
C PRO A 209 13.18 -9.31 -2.41
N SER A 210 13.86 -9.35 -3.55
CA SER A 210 14.00 -8.18 -4.43
C SER A 210 12.66 -7.66 -4.95
N LEU A 211 12.65 -6.44 -5.48
CA LEU A 211 11.50 -5.85 -6.16
C LEU A 211 11.91 -5.31 -7.53
N GLU A 212 11.25 -5.80 -8.57
CA GLU A 212 11.32 -5.27 -9.93
C GLU A 212 10.33 -4.10 -10.07
N ASN A 213 10.71 -3.09 -10.85
CA ASN A 213 9.94 -1.88 -11.14
C ASN A 213 9.24 -1.27 -9.90
N PRO A 214 9.98 -0.92 -8.83
CA PRO A 214 9.40 -0.39 -7.60
C PRO A 214 8.47 0.80 -7.80
N LYS A 215 8.78 1.74 -8.70
CA LYS A 215 7.90 2.87 -9.01
C LYS A 215 6.55 2.42 -9.52
N GLU A 216 6.54 1.57 -10.55
CA GLU A 216 5.32 1.02 -11.15
C GLU A 216 4.53 0.25 -10.09
N TYR A 217 5.20 -0.56 -9.27
CA TYR A 217 4.56 -1.26 -8.16
C TYR A 217 3.89 -0.28 -7.17
N MET A 218 4.54 0.83 -6.82
CA MET A 218 3.93 1.83 -5.93
C MET A 218 2.74 2.53 -6.58
N GLU A 219 2.87 2.94 -7.85
CA GLU A 219 1.81 3.59 -8.62
C GLU A 219 0.56 2.69 -8.74
N ASP A 220 0.75 1.41 -9.06
CA ASP A 220 -0.31 0.40 -9.13
C ASP A 220 -1.02 0.17 -7.78
N ASN A 221 -0.38 0.58 -6.68
CA ASN A 221 -0.87 0.42 -5.33
C ASN A 221 -1.28 1.75 -4.68
N ASP A 222 -1.40 2.83 -5.44
CA ASP A 222 -1.71 4.17 -4.93
C ASP A 222 -0.78 4.62 -3.79
N ILE A 223 0.49 4.19 -3.84
CA ILE A 223 1.55 4.61 -2.92
C ILE A 223 2.32 5.73 -3.61
N ILE A 224 2.47 6.86 -2.93
CA ILE A 224 3.20 8.01 -3.46
C ILE A 224 4.66 7.90 -3.05
N GLY A 225 5.56 7.87 -4.04
CA GLY A 225 7.00 7.90 -3.83
C GLY A 225 7.57 9.32 -3.89
N ILE A 226 8.48 9.66 -2.97
CA ILE A 226 9.32 10.87 -3.01
C ILE A 226 10.78 10.42 -2.95
N CYS A 227 11.65 10.97 -3.80
CA CYS A 227 13.09 10.73 -3.66
C CYS A 227 13.86 12.05 -3.60
N THR A 228 14.60 12.22 -2.51
CA THR A 228 15.50 13.34 -2.24
C THR A 228 16.86 12.77 -1.80
N SER A 229 17.31 11.72 -2.48
CA SER A 229 18.55 11.00 -2.16
C SER A 229 19.67 11.33 -3.15
N SER A 230 20.91 10.97 -2.80
CA SER A 230 22.08 11.02 -3.68
C SER A 230 22.06 9.95 -4.75
N ASP A 231 21.08 9.05 -4.75
CA ASP A 231 21.03 7.85 -5.59
C ASP A 231 22.35 7.06 -5.49
N MET A 232 22.70 6.65 -4.26
CA MET A 232 23.97 5.97 -3.96
C MET A 232 25.23 6.75 -4.43
N GLY A 233 25.17 8.08 -4.39
CA GLY A 233 26.27 8.98 -4.77
C GLY A 233 26.31 9.37 -6.25
N ASN A 234 25.33 8.97 -7.08
CA ASN A 234 25.27 9.39 -8.48
C ASN A 234 24.75 10.82 -8.67
N HIS A 235 23.92 11.32 -7.76
CA HIS A 235 23.21 12.59 -7.82
C HIS A 235 23.32 13.33 -6.48
N THR A 236 24.53 13.54 -5.98
CA THR A 236 24.80 14.12 -4.64
C THR A 236 24.13 15.47 -4.38
N GLU A 237 23.83 16.23 -5.43
CA GLU A 237 23.11 17.49 -5.39
C GLU A 237 21.63 17.36 -4.99
N ASP A 238 21.03 16.18 -5.20
CA ASP A 238 19.63 15.91 -4.91
C ASP A 238 19.44 15.44 -3.46
N ALA A 239 20.48 14.87 -2.88
CA ALA A 239 20.52 14.39 -1.50
C ALA A 239 20.06 15.43 -0.47
N ASP A 240 19.17 15.00 0.42
CA ASP A 240 18.67 15.76 1.53
C ASP A 240 19.31 15.27 2.83
N TYR A 241 20.20 16.10 3.37
CA TYR A 241 20.86 15.86 4.65
C TYR A 241 20.29 16.73 5.78
N THR A 242 19.19 17.46 5.53
CA THR A 242 18.59 18.41 6.48
C THR A 242 17.10 18.17 6.70
N GLY A 243 16.43 17.44 5.80
CA GLY A 243 14.99 17.23 5.78
C GLY A 243 14.22 18.33 5.05
N GLU A 244 14.88 19.39 4.59
CA GLU A 244 14.21 20.54 3.96
C GLU A 244 13.64 20.18 2.60
N LYS A 245 14.41 19.50 1.74
CA LYS A 245 13.95 19.12 0.39
C LYS A 245 12.83 18.10 0.46
N THR A 246 12.91 17.19 1.42
CA THR A 246 11.88 16.18 1.66
C THR A 246 10.53 16.84 1.95
N VAL A 247 10.52 17.90 2.77
CA VAL A 247 9.32 18.71 2.98
C VAL A 247 8.91 19.44 1.71
N GLU A 248 9.84 20.07 0.98
CA GLU A 248 9.53 20.77 -0.27
C GLU A 248 8.85 19.87 -1.30
N GLU A 249 9.34 18.64 -1.50
CA GLU A 249 8.73 17.65 -2.38
C GLU A 249 7.37 17.18 -1.85
N PHE A 250 7.26 16.92 -0.54
CA PHE A 250 5.99 16.54 0.09
C PHE A 250 4.92 17.62 -0.13
N MET A 251 5.30 18.89 -0.03
CA MET A 251 4.39 20.01 -0.23
C MET A 251 3.82 20.09 -1.65
N LYS A 252 4.55 19.63 -2.68
CA LYS A 252 4.06 19.61 -4.06
C LYS A 252 2.84 18.71 -4.25
N LEU A 253 2.59 17.77 -3.33
CA LEU A 253 1.43 16.87 -3.38
C LEU A 253 0.10 17.58 -3.09
N PHE A 254 0.11 18.83 -2.61
CA PHE A 254 -1.08 19.57 -2.19
C PHE A 254 -1.40 20.79 -3.08
N TYR A 255 -0.44 21.25 -3.89
CA TYR A 255 -0.53 22.49 -4.66
C TYR A 255 -1.10 22.36 -6.05
#